data_AF-A0AA91ZUU6-F1
#
_entry.id   AF-A0AA91ZUU6-F1
#
_cell.length_a   1.000
_cell.length_b   1.000
_cell.length_c   1.000
_cell.angle_alpha   90.00
_cell.angle_beta   90.00
_cell.angle_gamma   90.00
#
_symmetry.space_group_name_H-M   'P 1'
#
loop_
_entity.id
_entity.type
_entity.pdbx_description
1 polymer ?
#
loop_
_entity_poly.entity_id
_entity_poly.type
_entity_poly.pdbx_seq_one_letter_code
_entity_poly.pdbx_strand_id
1 'polypeptide(L)'
;MEKSKAERKRDLEIVNLYHKTLTEAELEKLSLNFLEWKEGKLPYYKLTELIHDFHKKNQKIWSMFHNLMNDEFLIFQAKKELNMFTEQDMKKEHYRRWMNFS
;
A
#
# COMPACT_ATOMS: atom_id res chain seq x y z
N MET A 1 -16.32 21.50 -3.30
CA MET A 1 -16.47 21.26 -4.75
C MET A 1 -16.37 19.77 -4.98
N GLU A 2 -17.27 19.22 -5.77
CA GLU A 2 -17.20 17.82 -6.18
C GLU A 2 -16.01 17.62 -7.14
N LYS A 3 -15.24 16.54 -6.98
CA LYS A 3 -14.10 16.23 -7.85
C LYS A 3 -14.57 15.95 -9.28
N SER A 4 -13.84 16.46 -10.26
CA SER A 4 -14.06 16.11 -11.66
C SER A 4 -13.83 14.61 -11.91
N LYS A 5 -14.40 14.09 -13.00
CA LYS A 5 -14.16 12.69 -13.42
C LYS A 5 -12.67 12.40 -13.64
N ALA A 6 -11.93 13.36 -14.17
CA ALA A 6 -10.50 13.24 -14.41
C ALA A 6 -9.69 13.18 -13.10
N GLU A 7 -10.04 13.99 -12.11
CA GLU A 7 -9.42 13.94 -10.77
C GLU A 7 -9.69 12.62 -10.08
N ARG A 8 -10.94 12.15 -10.06
CA ARG A 8 -11.29 10.84 -9.49
C ARG A 8 -10.51 9.70 -10.14
N LYS A 9 -10.32 9.73 -11.46
CA LYS A 9 -9.53 8.73 -12.18
C LYS A 9 -8.06 8.75 -11.75
N ARG A 10 -7.44 9.93 -11.66
CA ARG A 10 -6.04 10.06 -11.22
C ARG A 10 -5.85 9.59 -9.78
N ASP A 11 -6.75 9.96 -8.89
CA ASP A 11 -6.68 9.54 -7.48
C ASP A 11 -6.76 8.01 -7.37
N LEU A 12 -7.65 7.38 -8.12
CA LEU A 12 -7.77 5.92 -8.20
C LEU A 12 -6.50 5.26 -8.75
N GLU A 13 -5.87 5.83 -9.78
CA GLU A 13 -4.60 5.33 -10.32
C GLU A 13 -3.47 5.38 -9.28
N ILE A 14 -3.38 6.45 -8.49
CA ILE A 14 -2.40 6.59 -7.41
C ILE A 14 -2.64 5.55 -6.31
N VAL A 15 -3.91 5.37 -5.90
CA VAL A 15 -4.28 4.36 -4.88
C VAL A 15 -3.98 2.95 -5.37
N ASN A 16 -4.27 2.64 -6.64
CA ASN A 16 -3.95 1.34 -7.23
C ASN A 16 -2.45 1.08 -7.31
N LEU A 17 -1.66 2.10 -7.67
CA LEU A 17 -0.20 2.00 -7.66
C LEU A 17 0.31 1.72 -6.24
N TYR A 18 -0.20 2.44 -5.24
CA TYR A 18 0.18 2.23 -3.85
C TYR A 18 -0.18 0.83 -3.34
N HIS A 19 -1.39 0.34 -3.67
CA HIS A 19 -1.80 -1.03 -3.38
C HIS A 19 -0.84 -2.05 -3.99
N LYS A 20 -0.52 -1.88 -5.27
CA LYS A 20 0.43 -2.74 -5.98
C LYS A 20 1.78 -2.76 -5.28
N THR A 21 2.35 -1.59 -4.98
CA THR A 21 3.66 -1.48 -4.33
C THR A 21 3.71 -2.21 -2.98
N LEU A 22 2.69 -2.04 -2.13
CA LEU A 22 2.65 -2.73 -0.83
C LEU A 22 2.56 -4.26 -0.98
N THR A 23 1.71 -4.72 -1.89
CA THR A 23 1.51 -6.15 -2.14
C THR A 23 2.76 -6.78 -2.74
N GLU A 24 3.40 -6.14 -3.73
CA GLU A 24 4.63 -6.62 -4.35
C GLU A 24 5.78 -6.67 -3.34
N ALA A 25 5.91 -5.68 -2.45
CA ALA A 25 6.94 -5.69 -1.41
C ALA A 25 6.81 -6.87 -0.44
N GLU A 26 5.59 -7.28 -0.07
CA GLU A 26 5.39 -8.47 0.77
C GLU A 26 5.59 -9.78 -0.03
N LEU A 27 5.23 -9.79 -1.32
CA LEU A 27 5.49 -10.92 -2.21
C LEU A 27 6.98 -11.14 -2.46
N GLU A 28 7.78 -10.09 -2.62
CA GLU A 28 9.23 -10.17 -2.77
C GLU A 28 9.88 -10.79 -1.53
N LYS A 29 9.46 -10.37 -0.32
CA LYS A 29 9.92 -10.99 0.93
C LYS A 29 9.58 -12.48 0.98
N LEU A 30 8.36 -12.86 0.60
CA LEU A 30 7.96 -14.26 0.56
C LEU A 30 8.78 -15.05 -0.48
N SER A 31 9.05 -14.47 -1.64
CA SER A 31 9.89 -15.06 -2.69
C SER A 31 11.30 -15.39 -2.18
N LEU A 32 11.93 -14.48 -1.44
CA LEU A 32 13.24 -14.73 -0.81
C LEU A 32 13.19 -15.92 0.15
N ASN A 33 12.13 -16.06 0.96
CA ASN A 33 11.97 -17.20 1.87
C ASN A 33 11.87 -18.54 1.10
N PHE A 34 11.20 -18.54 -0.07
CA PHE A 34 11.16 -19.72 -0.93
C PHE A 34 12.53 -20.08 -1.49
N LEU A 35 13.35 -19.08 -1.86
CA LEU A 35 14.74 -19.30 -2.30
C LEU A 35 15.59 -19.89 -1.17
N GLU A 36 15.52 -19.34 0.03
CA GLU A 36 16.25 -19.86 1.19
C GLU A 36 15.86 -21.30 1.54
N TRP A 37 14.58 -21.63 1.43
CA TRP A 37 14.11 -23.01 1.63
C TRP A 37 14.66 -23.95 0.56
N LYS A 38 14.62 -23.54 -0.71
CA LYS A 38 15.14 -24.33 -1.83
C LYS A 38 16.64 -24.58 -1.72
N GLU A 39 17.37 -23.65 -1.12
CA GLU A 39 18.81 -23.78 -0.83
C GLU A 39 19.10 -24.57 0.46
N GLY A 40 18.08 -25.03 1.19
CA GLY A 40 18.23 -25.76 2.45
C GLY A 40 18.60 -24.90 3.66
N LYS A 41 18.59 -23.57 3.52
CA LYS A 41 18.87 -22.61 4.60
C LYS A 41 17.68 -22.38 5.52
N LEU A 42 16.46 -22.58 5.00
CA LEU A 42 15.21 -22.44 5.74
C LEU A 42 14.51 -23.79 5.85
N PRO A 43 14.20 -24.30 7.07
CA PRO A 43 13.41 -25.51 7.23
C PRO A 43 11.99 -25.37 6.68
N TYR A 44 11.41 -26.46 6.17
CA TYR A 44 10.07 -26.42 5.55
C TYR A 44 8.98 -25.86 6.49
N TYR A 45 9.01 -26.22 7.78
CA TYR A 45 8.00 -25.76 8.74
C TYR A 45 8.09 -24.24 8.99
N LYS A 46 9.29 -23.66 8.91
CA LYS A 46 9.46 -22.20 8.99
C LYS A 46 8.92 -21.49 7.76
N LEU A 47 9.13 -22.04 6.56
CA LEU A 47 8.51 -21.50 5.35
C LEU A 47 6.98 -21.50 5.46
N THR A 48 6.38 -22.57 6.00
CA THR A 48 4.92 -22.62 6.18
C THR A 48 4.39 -21.57 7.16
N GLU A 49 5.13 -21.27 8.24
CA GLU A 49 4.80 -20.16 9.16
C GLU A 49 4.86 -18.81 8.44
N LEU A 50 5.90 -18.58 7.64
CA LEU A 50 6.09 -17.32 6.89
C LEU A 50 5.02 -17.11 5.82
N ILE A 51 4.56 -18.18 5.15
CA ILE A 51 3.42 -18.12 4.23
C ILE A 51 2.15 -17.69 4.97
N HIS A 52 1.90 -18.24 6.16
CA HIS A 52 0.75 -17.86 6.99
C HIS A 52 0.81 -16.38 7.41
N ASP A 53 1.98 -15.90 7.80
CA ASP A 53 2.17 -14.49 8.15
C ASP A 53 2.02 -13.56 6.94
N PHE A 54 2.50 -13.97 5.76
CA PHE A 54 2.22 -13.26 4.52
C PHE A 54 0.70 -13.14 4.27
N HIS A 55 -0.06 -14.23 4.42
CA HIS A 55 -1.51 -14.20 4.23
C HIS A 55 -2.20 -13.20 5.16
N LYS A 56 -1.83 -13.18 6.45
CA LYS A 56 -2.37 -12.21 7.41
C LYS A 56 -2.07 -10.77 7.01
N LYS A 57 -0.84 -10.48 6.56
CA LYS A 57 -0.46 -9.14 6.11
C LYS A 57 -1.17 -8.74 4.83
N ASN A 58 -1.21 -9.64 3.85
CA ASN A 58 -1.89 -9.40 2.58
C ASN A 58 -3.40 -9.17 2.80
N GLN A 59 -4.02 -9.87 3.74
CA GLN A 59 -5.40 -9.61 4.13
C GLN A 59 -5.59 -8.20 4.71
N LYS A 60 -4.68 -7.72 5.56
CA LYS A 60 -4.73 -6.35 6.07
C LYS A 60 -4.57 -5.30 4.96
N ILE A 61 -3.62 -5.53 4.05
CA ILE A 61 -3.44 -4.68 2.86
C ILE A 61 -4.75 -4.64 2.08
N TRP A 62 -5.29 -5.81 1.70
CA TRP A 62 -6.54 -5.90 0.95
C TRP A 62 -7.70 -5.19 1.64
N SER A 63 -7.88 -5.38 2.96
CA SER A 63 -8.94 -4.73 3.73
C SER A 63 -8.78 -3.20 3.77
N MET A 64 -7.55 -2.68 3.83
CA MET A 64 -7.29 -1.25 3.78
C MET A 64 -7.80 -0.65 2.46
N PHE A 65 -7.49 -1.27 1.32
CA PHE A 65 -7.89 -0.76 0.02
C PHE A 65 -9.37 -1.01 -0.27
N HIS A 66 -9.92 -2.17 0.07
CA HIS A 66 -11.32 -2.49 -0.23
C HIS A 66 -12.30 -1.59 0.54
N ASN A 67 -11.99 -1.26 1.80
CA ASN A 67 -12.88 -0.44 2.63
C ASN A 67 -12.74 1.06 2.38
N LEU A 68 -11.57 1.52 1.91
CA LEU A 68 -11.21 2.94 1.82
C LEU A 68 -10.86 3.40 0.40
N MET A 69 -11.25 2.64 -0.63
CA MET A 69 -10.77 2.85 -2.01
C MET A 69 -11.01 4.26 -2.60
N ASN A 70 -11.96 5.02 -2.03
CA ASN A 70 -12.27 6.41 -2.41
C ASN A 70 -12.03 7.42 -1.27
N ASP A 71 -11.41 6.99 -0.18
CA ASP A 71 -11.18 7.81 1.00
C ASP A 71 -10.04 8.81 0.76
N GLU A 72 -10.27 10.08 1.10
CA GLU A 72 -9.30 11.17 0.89
C GLU A 72 -8.01 10.96 1.70
N PHE A 73 -8.10 10.26 2.84
CA PHE A 73 -6.94 9.86 3.64
C PHE A 73 -6.14 8.76 2.97
N LEU A 74 -6.77 7.78 2.32
CA LEU A 74 -6.03 6.76 1.58
C LEU A 74 -5.28 7.37 0.39
N ILE A 75 -5.89 8.32 -0.31
CA ILE A 75 -5.24 9.08 -1.39
C ILE A 75 -4.05 9.88 -0.83
N PHE A 76 -4.23 10.53 0.32
CA PHE A 76 -3.14 11.23 1.02
C PHE A 76 -1.98 10.30 1.34
N GLN A 77 -2.25 9.14 1.97
CA GLN A 77 -1.23 8.15 2.31
C GLN A 77 -0.51 7.66 1.06
N ALA A 78 -1.25 7.32 0.00
CA ALA A 78 -0.67 6.90 -1.27
C ALA A 78 0.25 7.97 -1.87
N LYS A 79 -0.16 9.24 -1.88
CA LYS A 79 0.68 10.35 -2.35
C LYS A 79 1.92 10.58 -1.47
N LYS A 80 1.80 10.39 -0.16
CA LYS A 80 2.93 10.51 0.78
C LYS A 80 3.97 9.42 0.52
N GLU A 81 3.54 8.17 0.55
CA GLU A 81 4.44 7.01 0.42
C GLU A 81 5.06 6.90 -0.98
N LEU A 82 4.33 7.29 -2.03
CA LEU A 82 4.85 7.32 -3.40
C LEU A 82 5.56 8.63 -3.77
N ASN A 83 5.64 9.60 -2.85
CA ASN A 83 6.22 10.93 -3.10
C ASN A 83 5.58 11.66 -4.31
N MET A 84 4.24 11.61 -4.41
CA MET A 84 3.45 12.14 -5.54
C MET A 84 2.64 13.40 -5.17
N PHE A 85 3.01 14.13 -4.12
CA PHE A 85 2.32 15.38 -3.76
C PHE A 85 2.54 16.48 -4.80
N THR A 86 1.47 17.20 -5.13
CA THR A 86 1.52 18.41 -5.95
C THR A 86 1.42 19.67 -5.10
N GLU A 87 1.78 20.83 -5.66
CA GLU A 87 1.58 22.12 -4.98
C GLU A 87 0.10 22.36 -4.62
N GLN A 88 -0.83 21.87 -5.42
CA GLN A 88 -2.26 22.00 -5.15
C GLN A 88 -2.70 21.15 -3.96
N ASP A 89 -2.10 19.97 -3.78
CA ASP A 89 -2.35 19.11 -2.63
C ASP A 89 -1.92 19.81 -1.33
N MET A 90 -0.83 20.57 -1.35
CA MET A 90 -0.35 21.33 -0.19
C MET A 90 -1.24 22.54 0.17
N LYS A 91 -2.12 22.97 -0.75
CA LYS A 91 -3.13 24.01 -0.44
C LYS A 91 -4.29 23.45 0.39
N LYS A 92 -4.55 22.13 0.32
CA LYS A 92 -5.60 21.48 1.11
C LYS A 92 -5.24 21.53 2.60
N GLU A 93 -6.11 22.14 3.40
CA GLU A 93 -5.90 22.28 4.85
C GLU A 93 -5.78 20.92 5.55
N HIS A 94 -6.64 19.96 5.20
CA HIS A 94 -6.62 18.63 5.81
C HIS A 94 -5.33 17.84 5.49
N TYR A 95 -4.74 18.00 4.30
CA TYR A 95 -3.44 17.38 3.99
C TYR A 95 -2.31 17.99 4.81
N ARG A 96 -2.28 19.32 4.94
CA ARG A 96 -1.31 20.00 5.83
C ARG A 96 -1.46 19.53 7.27
N ARG A 97 -2.70 19.39 7.74
CA ARG A 97 -3.00 18.87 9.07
C ARG A 97 -2.43 17.45 9.23
N TRP A 98 -2.73 16.54 8.30
CA TRP A 98 -2.25 15.15 8.39
C TRP A 98 -0.72 15.05 8.30
N MET A 99 -0.05 15.88 7.48
CA MET A 99 1.42 15.93 7.45
C MET A 99 2.04 16.30 8.80
N ASN A 100 1.38 17.15 9.59
CA ASN A 100 1.90 17.57 10.89
C ASN A 100 1.64 16.54 12.01
N PHE A 101 0.80 15.53 11.78
CA PHE A 101 0.43 14.50 12.75
C PHE A 101 0.96 13.10 12.40
N SER A 102 1.70 12.94 11.28
CA SER A 102 2.16 11.63 10.78
C SER A 102 3.64 11.61 10.42
#